data_AF-A0A3G2S8G4-F1
#
_entry.id   AF-A0A3G2S8G4-F1
#
_cell.length_a   1.000
_cell.length_b   1.000
_cell.length_c   1.000
_cell.angle_alpha   90.00
_cell.angle_beta   90.00
_cell.angle_gamma   90.00
#
_symmetry.space_group_name_H-M   'P 1'
#
loop_
_entity.id
_entity.type
_entity.pdbx_description
1 polymer ?
#
loop_
_entity_poly.entity_id
_entity_poly.type
_entity_poly.pdbx_seq_one_letter_code
_entity_poly.pdbx_strand_id
1 'polypeptide(L)'
;MFATAAKLSSAQPAFSELHKKYVMNLYRRFLRDSLNWHIRRDAWRLDAIRIRTEFEQHRHVRNPRELANILNQAEARLESRQHPDPYKPPTYVGGTKWERNLPPRLFTDEQKTESLKDQNV
;
A
#
# COMPACT_ATOMS: atom_id res chain seq x y z
N MET A 1 16.27 37.89 21.40
CA MET A 1 16.40 36.45 21.72
C MET A 1 15.18 36.02 22.53
N PHE A 2 14.04 35.73 21.90
CA PHE A 2 12.84 35.26 22.61
C PHE A 2 12.54 33.83 22.15
N ALA A 3 12.79 32.87 23.04
CA ALA A 3 12.42 31.48 22.82
C ALA A 3 10.92 31.33 23.10
N THR A 4 10.13 31.08 22.05
CA THR A 4 8.74 30.66 22.17
C THR A 4 8.69 29.19 22.56
N ALA A 5 8.33 28.91 23.82
CA ALA A 5 8.04 27.55 24.27
C ALA A 5 6.68 27.11 23.72
N ALA A 6 6.68 26.25 22.70
CA ALA A 6 5.47 25.60 22.22
C ALA A 6 5.01 24.56 23.25
N LYS A 7 3.82 24.76 23.84
CA LYS A 7 3.15 23.74 24.64
C LYS A 7 2.78 22.57 23.74
N LEU A 8 3.47 21.44 23.88
CA LEU A 8 3.03 20.15 23.37
C LEU A 8 1.82 19.70 24.21
N SER A 9 0.60 19.94 23.72
CA SER A 9 -0.58 19.23 24.24
C SER A 9 -0.57 17.82 23.65
N SER A 10 -0.05 16.85 24.41
CA SER A 10 -0.08 15.44 24.04
C SER A 10 -1.41 14.81 24.46
N ALA A 11 -2.47 15.05 23.70
CA ALA A 11 -3.65 14.21 23.78
C ALA A 11 -3.25 12.78 23.39
N GLN A 12 -3.47 11.82 24.29
CA GLN A 12 -3.21 10.41 24.00
C GLN A 12 -4.05 9.98 22.79
N PRO A 13 -3.45 9.35 21.76
CA PRO A 13 -4.21 8.94 20.59
C PRO A 13 -5.27 7.93 21.01
N ALA A 14 -6.50 8.10 20.51
CA ALA A 14 -7.63 7.21 20.83
C ALA A 14 -7.40 5.74 20.42
N PHE A 15 -6.45 5.49 19.50
CA PHE A 15 -6.08 4.17 19.00
C PHE A 15 -4.57 4.02 18.84
N SER A 16 -4.09 2.78 18.88
CA SER A 16 -2.70 2.43 18.60
C SER A 16 -2.28 2.84 17.17
N GLU A 17 -1.01 3.22 17.01
CA GLU A 17 -0.44 3.58 15.71
C GLU A 17 -0.50 2.40 14.71
N LEU A 18 -0.33 1.16 15.18
CA LEU A 18 -0.43 -0.04 14.36
C LEU A 18 -1.84 -0.20 13.78
N HIS A 19 -2.86 0.04 14.61
CA HIS A 19 -4.25 -0.01 14.17
C HIS A 19 -4.52 1.03 13.08
N LYS A 20 -4.03 2.27 13.27
CA LYS A 20 -4.15 3.33 12.27
C LYS A 20 -3.49 2.95 10.93
N LYS A 21 -2.27 2.41 10.96
CA LYS A 21 -1.56 1.93 9.76
C LYS A 21 -2.33 0.81 9.06
N TYR A 22 -2.88 -0.13 9.83
CA TYR A 22 -3.68 -1.23 9.31
C TYR A 22 -4.94 -0.74 8.59
N VAL A 23 -5.74 0.12 9.22
CA VAL A 23 -6.96 0.70 8.61
C VAL A 23 -6.63 1.53 7.37
N MET A 24 -5.54 2.32 7.40
CA MET A 24 -5.08 3.07 6.23
C MET A 24 -4.71 2.15 5.06
N ASN A 25 -4.06 1.02 5.35
CA ASN A 25 -3.71 0.04 4.33
C ASN A 25 -4.95 -0.67 3.78
N LEU A 26 -5.90 -1.04 4.64
CA LEU A 26 -7.18 -1.63 4.25
C LEU A 26 -7.96 -0.68 3.32
N TYR A 27 -8.12 0.58 3.71
CA TYR A 27 -8.76 1.62 2.90
C TYR A 27 -8.09 1.77 1.52
N ARG A 28 -6.75 1.78 1.49
CA ARG A 28 -5.99 1.86 0.23
C ARG A 28 -6.22 0.64 -0.66
N ARG A 29 -6.34 -0.56 -0.09
CA ARG A 29 -6.65 -1.78 -0.84
C ARG A 29 -8.05 -1.71 -1.45
N PHE A 30 -9.06 -1.28 -0.67
CA PHE A 30 -10.42 -1.09 -1.18
C PHE A 30 -10.50 -0.12 -2.37
N LEU A 31 -9.83 1.03 -2.28
CA LEU A 31 -9.82 2.00 -3.38
C LEU A 31 -9.12 1.47 -4.64
N ARG A 32 -8.02 0.73 -4.47
CA ARG A 32 -7.28 0.12 -5.59
C ARG A 32 -8.09 -0.97 -6.25
N ASP A 33 -8.73 -1.82 -5.46
CA ASP A 33 -9.55 -2.91 -5.99
C ASP A 33 -10.77 -2.38 -6.73
N SER A 34 -11.48 -1.41 -6.14
CA SER A 34 -12.55 -0.67 -6.84
C SER A 34 -12.05 -0.04 -8.13
N LEU A 35 -10.84 0.56 -8.15
CA LEU A 35 -10.28 1.13 -9.37
C LEU A 35 -10.00 0.07 -10.44
N ASN A 36 -9.57 -1.13 -10.07
CA ASN A 36 -9.29 -2.20 -11.04
C ASN A 36 -10.54 -2.61 -11.83
N TRP A 37 -11.71 -2.60 -11.18
CA TRP A 37 -12.99 -2.89 -11.85
C TRP A 37 -13.49 -1.75 -12.75
N HIS A 38 -13.06 -0.51 -12.49
CA HIS A 38 -13.58 0.66 -13.18
C HIS A 38 -12.63 1.16 -14.27
N ILE A 39 -13.06 1.07 -15.53
CA ILE A 39 -12.33 1.66 -16.66
C ILE A 39 -12.42 3.20 -16.63
N ARG A 40 -13.62 3.74 -16.34
CA ARG A 40 -13.91 5.18 -16.34
C ARG A 40 -13.71 5.80 -14.95
N ARG A 41 -13.03 6.96 -14.91
CA ARG A 41 -12.76 7.68 -13.65
C ARG A 41 -13.98 8.32 -13.01
N ASP A 42 -14.97 8.74 -13.79
CA ASP A 42 -16.17 9.38 -13.23
C ASP A 42 -17.00 8.41 -12.39
N ALA A 43 -17.21 7.20 -12.91
CA ALA A 43 -17.89 6.12 -12.19
C ALA A 43 -17.10 5.71 -10.94
N TRP A 44 -15.77 5.56 -11.06
CA TRP A 44 -14.92 5.23 -9.93
C TRP A 44 -14.97 6.27 -8.80
N ARG A 45 -15.10 7.57 -9.10
CA ARG A 45 -15.20 8.60 -8.06
C ARG A 45 -16.43 8.43 -7.18
N LEU A 46 -17.58 8.03 -7.75
CA LEU A 46 -18.79 7.75 -6.97
C LEU A 46 -18.55 6.58 -6.00
N ASP A 47 -17.88 5.54 -6.47
CA ASP A 47 -17.48 4.40 -5.66
C ASP A 47 -16.48 4.78 -4.55
N ALA A 48 -15.50 5.61 -4.86
CA ALA A 48 -14.51 6.09 -3.88
C ALA A 48 -15.17 6.91 -2.77
N ILE A 49 -16.15 7.76 -3.10
CA ILE A 49 -16.92 8.52 -2.11
C ILE A 49 -17.73 7.55 -1.22
N ARG A 50 -18.40 6.56 -1.82
CA ARG A 50 -19.14 5.54 -1.07
C ARG A 50 -18.24 4.82 -0.06
N ILE A 51 -17.08 4.34 -0.52
CA ILE A 51 -16.08 3.67 0.34
C ILE A 51 -15.65 4.61 1.46
N ARG A 52 -15.38 5.89 1.16
CA ARG A 52 -15.03 6.87 2.19
C ARG A 52 -16.14 7.04 3.23
N THR A 53 -17.39 7.16 2.81
CA THR A 53 -18.54 7.30 3.70
C THR A 53 -18.69 6.08 4.62
N GLU A 54 -18.55 4.87 4.09
CA GLU A 54 -18.57 3.63 4.90
C GLU A 54 -17.48 3.63 5.99
N PHE A 55 -16.25 4.05 5.66
CA PHE A 55 -15.16 4.14 6.65
C PHE A 55 -15.39 5.23 7.69
N GLU A 56 -15.93 6.39 7.31
CA GLU A 56 -16.23 7.48 8.26
C GLU A 56 -17.38 7.10 9.22
N GLN A 57 -18.36 6.30 8.78
CA GLN A 57 -19.44 5.79 9.65
C GLN A 57 -18.89 4.97 10.83
N HIS A 58 -17.82 4.21 10.62
CA HIS A 58 -17.21 3.36 11.66
C HIS A 58 -16.02 4.00 12.39
N ARG A 59 -15.76 5.30 12.18
CA ARG A 59 -14.58 5.99 12.73
C ARG A 59 -14.51 6.04 14.26
N HIS A 60 -15.67 6.04 14.92
CA HIS A 60 -15.79 6.26 16.37
C HIS A 60 -16.14 5.00 17.17
N VAL A 61 -16.05 3.82 16.56
CA VAL A 61 -16.30 2.54 17.26
C VAL A 61 -15.22 2.30 18.31
N ARG A 62 -15.61 2.22 19.58
CA ARG A 62 -14.70 2.02 20.72
C ARG A 62 -14.65 0.58 21.23
N ASN A 63 -15.68 -0.22 20.95
CA ASN A 63 -15.75 -1.60 21.43
C ASN A 63 -14.78 -2.49 20.62
N PRO A 64 -13.79 -3.15 21.26
CA PRO A 64 -12.79 -3.93 20.54
C PRO A 64 -13.35 -5.19 19.86
N ARG A 65 -14.41 -5.81 20.41
CA ARG A 65 -15.03 -7.00 19.79
C ARG A 65 -15.78 -6.63 18.51
N GLU A 66 -16.53 -5.54 18.58
CA GLU A 66 -17.23 -4.99 17.42
C GLU A 66 -16.26 -4.55 16.33
N LEU A 67 -15.17 -3.88 16.71
CA LEU A 67 -14.11 -3.48 15.80
C LEU A 67 -13.49 -4.68 15.07
N ALA A 68 -13.15 -5.75 15.80
CA ALA A 68 -12.61 -6.97 15.21
C ALA A 68 -13.60 -7.59 14.20
N ASN A 69 -14.89 -7.63 14.54
CA ASN A 69 -15.93 -8.14 13.64
C ASN A 69 -16.05 -7.29 12.37
N ILE A 70 -16.04 -5.96 12.48
CA ILE A 70 -16.09 -5.05 11.33
C ILE A 70 -14.89 -5.26 10.42
N LEU A 71 -13.68 -5.37 10.99
CA LEU A 71 -12.46 -5.59 10.21
C LEU A 71 -12.49 -6.94 9.49
N ASN A 72 -12.91 -8.01 10.17
CA ASN A 72 -13.03 -9.34 9.55
C ASN A 72 -14.06 -9.34 8.41
N GLN A 73 -15.21 -8.70 8.60
CA GLN A 73 -16.22 -8.54 7.55
C GLN A 73 -15.69 -7.72 6.37
N ALA A 74 -14.93 -6.65 6.65
CA ALA A 74 -14.32 -5.84 5.61
C ALA A 74 -13.26 -6.62 4.82
N GLU A 75 -12.43 -7.44 5.48
CA GLU A 75 -11.46 -8.29 4.78
C GLU A 75 -12.14 -9.36 3.92
N ALA A 76 -13.17 -10.04 4.44
CA ALA A 76 -13.95 -11.01 3.67
C ALA A 76 -14.61 -10.36 2.44
N ARG A 77 -15.17 -9.15 2.60
CA ARG A 77 -15.75 -8.39 1.48
C ARG A 77 -14.69 -8.02 0.44
N LEU A 78 -13.51 -7.62 0.88
CA LEU A 78 -12.41 -7.26 -0.01
C LEU A 78 -11.91 -8.48 -0.81
N GLU A 79 -11.78 -9.63 -0.15
CA GLU A 79 -11.37 -10.88 -0.79
C GLU A 79 -12.40 -11.35 -1.83
N SER A 80 -13.69 -11.31 -1.48
CA SER A 80 -14.77 -11.73 -2.39
C SER A 80 -14.90 -10.89 -3.66
N ARG A 81 -14.42 -9.64 -3.63
CA ARG A 81 -14.53 -8.69 -4.74
C ARG A 81 -13.21 -8.45 -5.45
N GLN A 82 -12.15 -9.17 -5.08
CA GLN A 82 -10.83 -8.93 -5.62
C GLN A 82 -10.80 -9.19 -7.13
N HIS A 83 -10.29 -8.23 -7.90
CA HIS A 83 -10.16 -8.40 -9.34
C HIS A 83 -9.13 -9.50 -9.67
N PRO A 84 -9.42 -10.45 -10.60
CA PRO A 84 -8.52 -11.57 -10.90
C PRO A 84 -7.18 -11.13 -11.50
N ASP A 85 -7.17 -10.07 -12.31
CA ASP A 85 -5.95 -9.48 -12.88
C ASP A 85 -5.83 -7.98 -12.55
N PRO A 86 -5.31 -7.62 -11.36
CA PRO A 86 -5.27 -6.23 -10.93
C PRO A 86 -4.24 -5.40 -11.72
N TYR A 87 -4.50 -4.10 -11.90
CA TYR A 87 -3.56 -3.21 -12.58
C TYR A 87 -2.23 -3.11 -11.81
N LYS A 88 -1.14 -3.51 -12.48
CA LYS A 88 0.24 -3.38 -11.97
C LYS A 88 1.02 -2.39 -12.85
N PRO A 89 1.70 -1.39 -12.25
CA PRO A 89 2.56 -0.50 -13.00
C PRO A 89 3.63 -1.30 -13.77
N PRO A 90 4.00 -0.89 -15.00
CA PRO A 90 4.90 -1.69 -15.85
C PRO A 90 6.25 -2.02 -15.20
N THR A 91 6.79 -1.11 -14.38
CA THR A 91 8.12 -1.25 -13.75
C THR A 91 8.09 -1.88 -12.36
N TYR A 92 6.91 -2.24 -11.84
CA TYR A 92 6.79 -2.96 -10.57
C TYR A 92 6.88 -4.46 -10.80
N VAL A 93 7.15 -5.23 -9.74
CA VAL A 93 7.16 -6.69 -9.77
C VAL A 93 5.86 -7.23 -10.39
N GLY A 94 6.01 -8.09 -11.40
CA GLY A 94 4.88 -8.65 -12.16
C GLY A 94 4.23 -7.69 -13.15
N GLY A 95 4.84 -6.53 -13.41
CA GLY A 95 4.50 -5.63 -14.52
C GLY A 95 5.20 -6.02 -15.82
N THR A 96 4.73 -5.51 -16.94
CA THR A 96 5.21 -5.90 -18.28
C THR A 96 6.65 -5.48 -18.59
N LYS A 97 7.17 -4.44 -17.92
CA LYS A 97 8.53 -3.92 -18.06
C LYS A 97 9.43 -4.34 -16.87
N TRP A 98 8.93 -5.14 -15.94
CA TRP A 98 9.74 -5.67 -14.85
C TRP A 98 10.92 -6.44 -15.42
N GLU A 99 12.09 -6.19 -14.84
CA GLU A 99 13.35 -6.84 -15.19
C GLU A 99 13.81 -6.83 -16.65
N ARG A 100 13.20 -6.02 -17.53
CA ARG A 100 13.58 -6.01 -18.96
C ARG A 100 15.03 -5.61 -19.21
N ASN A 101 15.50 -4.57 -18.52
CA ASN A 101 16.85 -4.01 -18.70
C ASN A 101 17.51 -3.85 -17.33
N LEU A 102 17.77 -4.94 -16.62
CA LEU A 102 18.59 -4.86 -15.39
C LEU A 102 20.02 -4.48 -15.78
N PRO A 103 20.61 -3.49 -15.10
CA PRO A 103 22.04 -3.29 -15.24
C PRO A 103 22.74 -4.58 -14.80
N PRO A 104 23.69 -5.10 -15.60
CA PRO A 104 24.45 -6.27 -15.20
C PRO A 104 25.15 -5.97 -13.88
N ARG A 105 25.34 -7.00 -13.07
CA ARG A 105 26.20 -6.88 -11.89
C ARG A 105 27.59 -6.47 -12.38
N LEU A 106 28.03 -5.28 -12.00
CA LEU A 106 29.41 -4.85 -12.24
C LEU A 106 30.32 -5.77 -11.42
N PHE A 107 31.27 -6.41 -12.09
CA PHE A 107 32.31 -7.18 -11.41
C PHE A 107 33.14 -6.23 -10.55
N THR A 108 33.54 -6.68 -9.35
CA THR A 108 34.66 -6.05 -8.66
C THR A 108 35.94 -6.26 -9.48
N ASP A 109 36.93 -5.40 -9.29
CA ASP A 109 38.17 -5.43 -10.09
C ASP A 109 38.86 -6.80 -10.02
N GLU A 110 38.86 -7.45 -8.84
CA GLU A 110 39.38 -8.80 -8.63
C GLU A 110 38.68 -9.84 -9.52
N GLN A 111 37.35 -9.86 -9.50
CA GLN A 111 36.52 -10.79 -10.29
C GLN A 111 36.69 -10.54 -11.79
N LYS A 112 36.90 -9.29 -12.19
CA LYS A 112 37.22 -8.92 -13.57
C LYS A 112 38.58 -9.47 -13.98
N THR A 113 39.60 -9.36 -13.12
CA THR A 113 40.94 -9.89 -13.42
C THR A 113 40.96 -11.41 -13.52
N GLU A 114 40.19 -12.11 -12.68
CA GLU A 114 40.06 -13.57 -12.72
C GLU A 114 39.37 -14.03 -14.00
N SER A 115 38.24 -13.42 -14.37
CA SER A 115 37.52 -13.74 -15.60
C SER A 115 38.33 -13.48 -16.88
N LEU A 116 39.28 -12.53 -16.87
CA LEU A 116 40.12 -12.21 -18.03
C LEU A 116 41.28 -13.20 -18.21
N LYS A 117 41.73 -13.87 -17.13
CA LYS A 117 42.80 -14.87 -17.22
C LYS A 117 42.35 -16.11 -18.01
N ASP A 118 41.08 -16.47 -17.90
CA ASP A 118 40.50 -17.64 -18.57
C ASP A 118 40.20 -17.42 -20.07
N GLN A 119 40.21 -16.17 -20.56
CA GLN A 119 39.83 -15.84 -21.93
C GLN A 119 41.00 -15.77 -22.93
N ASN A 120 42.25 -15.83 -22.48
CA ASN A 120 43.42 -15.84 -23.35
C ASN A 120 43.90 -17.29 -23.56
N VAL A 121 43.32 -17.96 -24.57
CA VAL A 121 43.90 -19.13 -25.26
C VAL A 121 44.47 -18.67 -26.58
#